data_AF-A0A7J2VAC0-F1
#
_entry.id   AF-A0A7J2VAC0-F1
#
_cell.length_a   1.000
_cell.length_b   1.000
_cell.length_c   1.000
_cell.angle_alpha   90.00
_cell.angle_beta   90.00
_cell.angle_gamma   90.00
#
_symmetry.space_group_name_H-M   'P 1'
#
loop_
_entity.id
_entity.type
_entity.pdbx_description
1 polymer ?
#
loop_
_entity_poly.entity_id
_entity_poly.type
_entity_poly.pdbx_seq_one_letter_code
_entity_poly.pdbx_strand_id
1 'polypeptide(L)'
;YLGKGAVIEVDIYIHDDKVYLLEVKSRTELEDVEWFSRKVKIVEEIIGRKAEKYIIVTVHIDDDALMRAIELGLDVVYGSVIRLE
;
A
#
# COMPACT_ATOMS: atom_id res chain seq x y z
N TYR A 1 14.14 7.82 2.44
CA TYR A 1 13.18 7.64 1.33
C TYR A 1 12.59 8.95 0.83
N LEU A 2 12.32 9.97 1.64
CA LEU A 2 11.90 11.29 1.11
C LEU A 2 12.81 12.41 1.62
N GLY A 3 13.32 13.21 0.68
CA GLY A 3 14.11 14.42 0.94
C GLY A 3 13.24 15.68 0.83
N LYS A 4 13.83 16.83 1.15
CA LYS A 4 13.17 18.13 0.98
C LYS A 4 12.74 18.31 -0.49
N GLY A 5 11.47 18.62 -0.71
CA GLY A 5 10.89 18.79 -2.05
C GLY A 5 10.35 17.51 -2.68
N ALA A 6 10.33 16.38 -1.97
CA ALA A 6 9.71 15.17 -2.47
C ALA A 6 8.20 15.32 -2.62
N VAL A 7 7.65 14.76 -3.70
CA VAL A 7 6.22 14.66 -3.95
C VAL A 7 5.75 13.26 -3.57
N ILE A 8 4.64 13.17 -2.85
CA ILE A 8 4.00 11.90 -2.51
C ILE A 8 2.79 11.74 -3.42
N GLU A 9 2.79 10.65 -4.18
CA GLU A 9 1.67 10.24 -5.00
C GLU A 9 0.85 9.17 -4.28
N VAL A 10 -0.47 9.34 -4.33
CA VAL A 10 -1.46 8.41 -3.82
C VAL A 10 -2.36 8.04 -4.99
N ASP A 11 -2.36 6.77 -5.37
CA ASP A 11 -3.12 6.32 -6.55
C ASP A 11 -4.62 6.53 -6.36
N ILE A 12 -5.14 6.15 -5.18
CA ILE A 12 -6.54 6.35 -4.82
C ILE A 12 -6.68 6.76 -3.35
N TYR A 13 -7.41 7.85 -3.14
CA TYR A 13 -7.85 8.34 -1.84
C TYR A 13 -9.37 8.40 -1.80
N ILE A 14 -9.98 7.61 -0.92
CA ILE A 14 -11.43 7.60 -0.67
C ILE A 14 -11.68 8.29 0.66
N HIS A 15 -12.64 9.22 0.72
CA HIS A 15 -12.93 10.01 1.91
C HIS A 15 -14.44 10.25 2.11
N ASP A 16 -14.77 11.08 3.11
CA ASP A 16 -16.09 11.35 3.72
C ASP A 16 -16.28 10.60 5.05
N ASP A 17 -17.19 9.62 5.12
CA ASP A 17 -17.46 8.91 6.39
C ASP A 17 -16.25 8.11 6.88
N LYS A 18 -15.52 7.46 5.97
CA LYS A 18 -14.31 6.67 6.25
C LYS A 18 -13.23 7.00 5.23
N VAL A 19 -11.97 6.86 5.66
CA VAL A 19 -10.81 7.05 4.79
C VAL A 19 -10.23 5.71 4.37
N TYR A 20 -9.92 5.57 3.08
CA TYR A 20 -9.20 4.43 2.52
C TYR A 20 -8.06 4.95 1.66
N LEU A 21 -6.90 4.31 1.75
CA LEU A 21 -5.74 4.59 0.92
C LEU A 21 -5.39 3.34 0.14
N LEU A 22 -5.19 3.49 -1.17
CA LEU A 22 -4.88 2.36 -2.04
C LEU A 22 -3.67 2.63 -2.92
N GLU A 23 -2.95 1.54 -3.21
CA GLU A 23 -1.96 1.44 -4.27
C GLU A 23 -2.47 0.46 -5.34
N VAL A 24 -2.22 0.76 -6.61
CA VAL A 24 -2.55 -0.11 -7.74
C VAL A 24 -1.27 -0.48 -8.49
N LYS A 25 -1.00 -1.78 -8.63
CA LYS A 25 0.18 -2.28 -9.36
C LYS A 25 -0.16 -3.43 -10.29
N SER A 26 0.68 -3.68 -11.30
CA SER A 26 0.60 -4.91 -12.08
C SER A 26 1.27 -6.09 -11.35
N ARG A 27 2.37 -5.81 -10.65
CA ARG A 27 3.05 -6.76 -9.76
C ARG A 27 3.43 -6.06 -8.47
N THR A 28 3.33 -6.78 -7.35
CA THR A 28 3.73 -6.30 -6.02
C THR A 28 4.84 -7.18 -5.47
N GLU A 29 5.98 -6.54 -5.20
CA GLU A 29 7.16 -7.15 -4.58
C GLU A 29 7.26 -6.73 -3.10
N LEU A 30 8.16 -7.36 -2.34
CA LEU A 30 8.33 -7.08 -0.91
C LEU A 30 8.58 -5.60 -0.62
N GLU A 31 9.44 -4.95 -1.41
CA GLU A 31 9.80 -3.54 -1.26
C GLU A 31 8.59 -2.60 -1.47
N ASP A 32 7.67 -2.96 -2.37
CA ASP A 32 6.44 -2.20 -2.60
C ASP A 32 5.56 -2.19 -1.35
N VAL A 33 5.41 -3.34 -0.70
CA VAL A 33 4.60 -3.50 0.51
C VAL A 33 5.18 -2.67 1.66
N GLU A 34 6.49 -2.75 1.85
CA GLU A 34 7.17 -1.97 2.90
C GLU A 34 7.12 -0.47 2.62
N TRP A 35 7.27 -0.09 1.34
CA TRP A 35 7.13 1.30 0.93
C TRP A 35 5.71 1.81 1.17
N PHE A 36 4.69 1.07 0.75
CA PHE A 36 3.30 1.45 0.95
C PHE A 36 2.96 1.63 2.44
N SER A 37 3.41 0.70 3.30
CA SER A 37 3.24 0.79 4.76
C SER A 37 3.85 2.05 5.37
N ARG A 38 4.96 2.56 4.82
CA ARG A 38 5.56 3.85 5.22
C ARG A 38 4.80 5.03 4.61
N LYS A 39 4.47 4.95 3.31
CA LYS A 39 3.80 6.00 2.55
C LYS A 39 2.46 6.39 3.18
N VAL A 40 1.64 5.41 3.56
CA VAL A 40 0.31 5.69 4.15
C VAL A 40 0.38 6.48 5.44
N LYS A 41 1.39 6.26 6.30
CA LYS A 41 1.58 7.01 7.54
C LYS A 41 1.87 8.49 7.27
N ILE A 42 2.67 8.78 6.26
CA ILE A 42 2.97 10.16 5.86
C ILE A 42 1.72 10.82 5.27
N VAL A 43 0.94 10.08 4.49
CA VAL A 43 -0.33 10.57 3.95
C VAL A 43 -1.32 10.88 5.08
N GLU A 44 -1.44 10.02 6.10
CA GLU A 44 -2.28 10.26 7.28
C GLU A 44 -1.90 11.56 8.02
N GLU A 45 -0.60 11.83 8.17
CA GLU A 45 -0.10 13.08 8.76
C GLU A 45 -0.49 14.30 7.93
N ILE A 46 -0.41 14.20 6.59
CA ILE A 46 -0.77 15.28 5.66
C ILE A 46 -2.28 15.57 5.69
N ILE A 47 -3.11 14.53 5.67
CA ILE A 47 -4.58 14.68 5.67
C ILE A 47 -5.16 14.93 7.07
N GLY A 48 -4.36 14.75 8.12
CA GLY A 48 -4.76 14.96 9.51
C GLY A 48 -5.77 13.93 10.03
N ARG A 49 -5.85 12.76 9.40
CA ARG A 49 -6.83 11.71 9.71
C ARG A 49 -6.27 10.33 9.42
N LYS A 50 -6.62 9.35 10.27
CA LYS A 50 -6.27 7.95 10.03
C LYS A 50 -7.19 7.28 9.02
N ALA A 51 -6.62 6.44 8.16
CA ALA A 51 -7.37 5.55 7.29
C ALA A 51 -7.91 4.35 8.07
N GLU A 52 -9.10 3.89 7.68
CA GLU A 52 -9.67 2.64 8.18
C GLU A 52 -8.97 1.44 7.54
N LYS A 53 -8.61 1.55 6.26
CA LYS A 53 -7.95 0.49 5.50
C LYS A 53 -6.87 1.02 4.59
N TYR A 54 -5.85 0.19 4.42
CA TYR A 54 -4.77 0.35 3.46
C TYR A 54 -4.83 -0.85 2.52
N ILE A 55 -5.03 -0.62 1.22
CA ILE A 55 -5.30 -1.71 0.28
C ILE A 55 -4.29 -1.67 -0.86
N ILE A 56 -3.64 -2.79 -1.14
CA ILE A 56 -2.88 -2.99 -2.39
C ILE A 56 -3.78 -3.75 -3.36
N VAL A 57 -4.01 -3.18 -4.54
CA VAL A 57 -4.70 -3.85 -5.65
C VAL A 57 -3.64 -4.23 -6.68
N THR A 58 -3.51 -5.52 -6.98
CA THR A 58 -2.45 -5.99 -7.89
C THR A 58 -2.89 -7.15 -8.77
N VAL A 59 -2.28 -7.31 -9.94
CA VAL A 59 -2.53 -8.52 -10.76
C VAL A 59 -1.76 -9.70 -10.18
N HIS A 60 -0.47 -9.49 -9.87
CA HIS A 60 0.42 -10.51 -9.31
C HIS A 60 1.06 -10.02 -8.01
N ILE A 61 1.19 -10.89 -7.02
CA ILE A 61 1.93 -10.60 -5.79
C ILE A 61 2.93 -11.71 -5.50
N ASP A 62 4.13 -11.36 -5.09
CA ASP A 62 5.14 -12.33 -4.67
C ASP A 62 4.76 -12.90 -3.29
N ASP A 63 5.03 -14.18 -3.04
CA ASP A 63 4.59 -14.89 -1.82
C ASP A 63 5.07 -14.22 -0.53
N ASP A 64 6.32 -13.74 -0.52
CA ASP A 64 6.92 -12.99 0.58
C ASP A 64 6.28 -11.61 0.78
N ALA A 65 5.92 -10.93 -0.31
CA ALA A 65 5.19 -9.67 -0.28
C ALA A 65 3.78 -9.86 0.31
N LEU A 66 3.07 -10.93 -0.05
CA LEU A 66 1.75 -11.23 0.51
C LEU A 66 1.84 -11.52 2.01
N MET A 67 2.80 -12.34 2.43
CA MET A 67 3.06 -12.59 3.86
C MET A 67 3.34 -11.29 4.60
N ARG A 68 4.19 -10.43 4.04
CA ARG A 68 4.54 -9.15 4.64
C ARG A 68 3.35 -8.20 4.75
N ALA A 69 2.47 -8.19 3.75
CA ALA A 69 1.26 -7.37 3.77
C ALA A 69 0.33 -7.77 4.92
N ILE A 70 0.15 -9.08 5.12
CA ILE A 70 -0.64 -9.63 6.24
C ILE A 70 -0.05 -9.22 7.60
N GLU A 71 1.27 -9.37 7.77
CA GLU A 71 1.96 -8.96 9.00
C GLU A 71 1.77 -7.47 9.33
N LEU A 72 1.73 -6.63 8.31
CA LEU A 72 1.61 -5.18 8.43
C LEU A 72 0.15 -4.70 8.51
N GLY A 73 -0.83 -5.61 8.43
CA GLY A 73 -2.26 -5.28 8.46
C GLY A 73 -2.74 -4.55 7.19
N LEU A 74 -2.12 -4.84 6.04
CA LEU A 74 -2.52 -4.32 4.74
C LEU A 74 -3.47 -5.32 4.06
N ASP A 75 -4.59 -4.82 3.55
CA ASP A 75 -5.49 -5.63 2.73
C ASP A 75 -4.87 -5.76 1.32
N VAL A 76 -5.00 -6.93 0.70
CA VAL A 76 -4.53 -7.16 -0.67
C VAL A 76 -5.63 -7.77 -1.52
N VAL A 77 -5.91 -7.14 -2.65
CA VAL A 77 -6.75 -7.70 -3.73
C VAL A 77 -5.83 -8.10 -4.86
N TYR A 78 -5.70 -9.41 -5.12
CA TYR A 78 -4.75 -9.94 -6.09
C TYR A 78 -5.35 -10.97 -7.04
N GLY A 79 -4.78 -11.07 -8.25
CA GLY A 79 -5.13 -12.09 -9.23
C GLY A 79 -4.43 -13.43 -8.97
N SER A 80 -3.10 -13.42 -8.81
CA SER A 80 -2.34 -14.64 -8.47
C SER A 80 -1.14 -14.36 -7.57
N VAL A 81 -0.71 -15.40 -6.84
CA VAL A 81 0.53 -15.40 -6.06
C VAL A 81 1.65 -16.03 -6.88
N ILE A 82 2.79 -15.37 -6.97
CA ILE A 82 4.00 -15.86 -7.62
C ILE A 82 4.94 -16.40 -6.54
N ARG A 83 5.33 -17.67 -6.68
CA ARG A 83 6.35 -18.30 -5.83
C ARG A 83 7.62 -18.38 -6.65
N LEU A 84 8.69 -17.78 -6.14
CA LEU A 84 10.01 -18.00 -6.71
C LEU A 84 10.43 -19.43 -6.32
N GLU A 85 10.68 -20.26 -7.34
CA GLU A 85 11.26 -21.60 -7.18
C GLU A 85 12.75 -21.53 -6.83
#